data_AF-A0A9W8TG44-F1
#
_entry.id   AF-A0A9W8TG44-F1
#
_cell.length_a   1.000
_cell.length_b   1.000
_cell.length_c   1.000
_cell.angle_alpha   90.00
_cell.angle_beta   90.00
_cell.angle_gamma   90.00
#
_symmetry.space_group_name_H-M   'P 1'
#
loop_
_entity.id
_entity.type
_entity.pdbx_description
1 polymer ?
#
loop_
_entity_poly.entity_id
_entity_poly.type
_entity_poly.pdbx_seq_one_letter_code
_entity_poly.pdbx_strand_id
1 'polypeptide(L)'
;MEGSIVSQLLIVAGIIFWRLWPPQEDVVGLACCIFTFSIIAQSYWGTSNVVTWYRFHGAWAIGFFCDIFTAGLQCISSQIRCASFGIIFSVFPWQNHRKNRCSTSEEAPLLHSPDLSSSVRVDAATPSAIDPGLQNDWVLRFQKLAVLYPYVWPQKDYGVQIRIGLVGVCILANNGINLLIPRQYGILVDCLGTSSEKNPWLQVAIFMTLRLLSSEAGIQFVRKMLWLPVEQYWEKALSTAAFSHVMCLSADFHDSTDPAELYMAIMSGNGISHIAEMACFQAIPAIFDLIIAITYLSIKFGPYEGLIIFATTVALIKFSLYTISSAKNQQRRVREKRSDETKSQYHGISRWFTIVLFNQTQRMIFDHSKALKSRLLASKDVYKSHNISSAIRYLISLIGLLGSIWVVVYQIRSGKATAGDFALLLSYWNQITAPLGFFVALGRGINQQLADLERLVDILHRLPSTADTAGAQPLQFVSGKVDFQGVGFSYDGTTKVLDDFDLSVPPGYTVALVGPSGGGKTTIVSLLTRQYLSQKGSISIDGHDIRHVTQQRYESCSACCIFSDSEPVLKFCSNEDV
;
A
#
# COMPACT_ATOMS: atom_id res chain seq x y z
N MET A 1 -15.97 -43.63 -23.97
CA MET A 1 -15.60 -42.31 -23.41
C MET A 1 -14.93 -41.39 -24.44
N GLU A 2 -14.26 -41.88 -25.48
CA GLU A 2 -13.51 -41.02 -26.42
C GLU A 2 -14.38 -40.23 -27.44
N GLY A 3 -15.61 -40.66 -27.74
CA GLY A 3 -16.49 -39.94 -28.67
C GLY A 3 -17.16 -38.66 -28.12
N SER A 4 -17.23 -38.50 -26.79
CA SER A 4 -17.94 -37.37 -26.16
C SER A 4 -17.09 -36.10 -26.08
N ILE A 5 -15.77 -36.25 -25.86
CA ILE A 5 -14.85 -35.12 -25.66
C ILE A 5 -14.56 -34.39 -26.97
N VAL A 6 -14.43 -35.12 -28.08
CA VAL A 6 -14.19 -34.52 -29.42
C VAL A 6 -15.42 -33.74 -29.90
N SER A 7 -16.62 -34.23 -29.60
CA SER A 7 -17.89 -33.52 -29.88
C SER A 7 -17.97 -32.20 -29.11
N GLN A 8 -17.64 -32.21 -27.82
CA GLN A 8 -17.69 -31.01 -26.99
C GLN A 8 -16.61 -29.97 -27.36
N LEU A 9 -15.42 -30.40 -27.78
CA LEU A 9 -14.37 -29.50 -28.26
C LEU A 9 -14.73 -28.83 -29.59
N LEU A 10 -15.42 -29.53 -30.50
CA LEU A 10 -15.94 -28.95 -31.74
C LEU A 10 -17.05 -27.92 -31.48
N ILE A 11 -17.88 -28.13 -30.46
CA ILE A 11 -18.91 -27.17 -30.03
C ILE A 11 -18.26 -25.90 -29.45
N VAL A 12 -17.24 -26.05 -28.60
CA VAL A 12 -16.48 -24.90 -28.05
C VAL A 12 -15.76 -24.13 -29.15
N ALA A 13 -15.16 -24.81 -30.13
CA ALA A 13 -14.56 -24.18 -31.30
C ALA A 13 -15.59 -23.43 -32.16
N GLY A 14 -16.80 -23.99 -32.33
CA GLY A 14 -17.92 -23.34 -33.03
C GLY A 14 -18.44 -22.09 -32.32
N ILE A 15 -18.44 -22.06 -30.99
CA ILE A 15 -18.84 -20.89 -30.18
C ILE A 15 -17.81 -19.76 -30.32
N ILE A 16 -16.51 -20.10 -30.28
CA ILE A 16 -15.42 -19.11 -30.30
C ILE A 16 -15.21 -18.53 -31.70
N PHE A 17 -15.25 -19.36 -32.74
CA PHE A 17 -14.96 -18.90 -34.11
C PHE A 17 -16.19 -18.53 -34.94
N TRP A 18 -17.36 -19.16 -34.70
CA TRP A 18 -18.53 -19.03 -35.59
C TRP A 18 -19.80 -18.51 -34.91
N ARG A 19 -19.78 -18.20 -33.59
CA ARG A 19 -20.93 -17.66 -32.82
C ARG A 19 -22.24 -18.44 -32.98
N LEU A 20 -22.17 -19.73 -33.30
CA LEU A 20 -23.32 -20.63 -33.33
C LEU A 20 -23.58 -21.17 -31.91
N TRP A 21 -24.71 -20.80 -31.32
CA TRP A 21 -25.13 -21.27 -29.99
C TRP A 21 -25.86 -22.62 -30.10
N PRO A 22 -25.50 -23.64 -29.30
CA PRO A 22 -26.14 -24.95 -29.34
C PRO A 22 -27.51 -24.96 -28.62
N PRO A 23 -28.38 -25.96 -28.90
CA PRO A 23 -29.69 -26.09 -28.28
C PRO A 23 -29.62 -26.30 -26.75
N GLN A 24 -30.73 -25.97 -26.08
CA GLN A 24 -30.84 -25.81 -24.62
C GLN A 24 -30.35 -27.01 -23.79
N GLU A 25 -30.46 -28.23 -24.33
CA GLU A 25 -30.09 -29.48 -23.65
C GLU A 25 -28.57 -29.62 -23.45
N ASP A 26 -27.77 -29.16 -24.41
CA ASP A 26 -26.30 -29.22 -24.34
C ASP A 26 -25.71 -28.17 -23.39
N VAL A 27 -26.39 -27.03 -23.23
CA VAL A 27 -26.00 -25.94 -22.32
C VAL A 27 -26.19 -26.36 -20.86
N VAL A 28 -27.26 -27.10 -20.56
CA VAL A 28 -27.52 -27.65 -19.22
C VAL A 28 -26.48 -28.71 -18.87
N GLY A 29 -26.10 -29.56 -19.82
CA GLY A 29 -25.00 -30.51 -19.66
C GLY A 29 -23.67 -29.82 -19.35
N LEU A 30 -23.32 -28.77 -20.10
CA LEU A 30 -22.07 -28.02 -19.93
C LEU A 30 -22.03 -27.26 -18.60
N ALA A 31 -23.15 -26.67 -18.16
CA ALA A 31 -23.25 -25.99 -16.86
C ALA A 31 -23.15 -26.98 -15.69
N CYS A 32 -23.77 -28.15 -15.79
CA CYS A 32 -23.62 -29.24 -14.81
C CYS A 32 -22.17 -29.75 -14.75
N CYS A 33 -21.49 -29.88 -15.88
CA CYS A 33 -20.08 -30.27 -15.94
C CYS A 33 -19.17 -29.20 -15.31
N ILE A 34 -19.37 -27.91 -15.59
CA ILE A 34 -18.60 -26.82 -14.99
C ILE A 34 -18.83 -26.76 -13.48
N PHE A 35 -20.08 -26.91 -13.01
CA PHE A 35 -20.37 -26.90 -11.57
C PHE A 35 -19.83 -28.13 -10.84
N THR A 36 -19.95 -29.32 -11.43
CA THR A 36 -19.34 -30.53 -10.85
C THR A 36 -17.82 -30.44 -10.84
N PHE A 37 -17.19 -29.86 -11.88
CA PHE A 37 -15.75 -29.63 -11.91
C PHE A 37 -15.31 -28.56 -10.89
N SER A 38 -16.09 -27.49 -10.69
CA SER A 38 -15.83 -26.49 -9.63
C SER A 38 -15.97 -27.08 -8.22
N ILE A 39 -16.95 -27.95 -7.98
CA ILE A 39 -17.15 -28.61 -6.68
C ILE A 39 -16.03 -29.64 -6.44
N ILE A 40 -15.62 -30.40 -7.45
CA ILE A 40 -14.51 -31.36 -7.37
C ILE A 40 -13.17 -30.63 -7.19
N ALA A 41 -12.96 -29.50 -7.87
CA ALA A 41 -11.76 -28.66 -7.71
C ALA A 41 -11.68 -28.05 -6.29
N GLN A 42 -12.81 -27.69 -5.70
CA GLN A 42 -12.87 -27.18 -4.32
C GLN A 42 -12.67 -28.29 -3.28
N SER A 43 -13.07 -29.53 -3.59
CA SER A 43 -12.82 -30.71 -2.77
C SER A 43 -11.37 -31.22 -2.83
N TYR A 44 -10.64 -30.98 -3.92
CA TYR A 44 -9.24 -31.42 -4.06
C TYR A 44 -8.24 -30.63 -3.20
N TRP A 45 -8.65 -29.47 -2.67
CA TRP A 45 -7.85 -28.61 -1.78
C TRP A 45 -8.18 -28.79 -0.28
N GLY A 46 -9.01 -29.78 0.07
CA GLY A 46 -9.35 -30.14 1.45
C GLY A 46 -8.97 -31.59 1.75
N THR A 47 -8.08 -31.79 2.72
CA THR A 47 -7.67 -33.12 3.20
C THR A 47 -8.84 -33.99 3.68
N SER A 48 -8.74 -35.28 3.36
CA SER A 48 -9.43 -36.47 3.90
C SER A 48 -10.70 -36.97 3.20
N ASN A 49 -10.63 -38.26 2.87
CA ASN A 49 -11.59 -39.11 2.15
C ASN A 49 -12.95 -39.24 2.85
N VAL A 50 -14.03 -39.24 2.07
CA VAL A 50 -15.02 -40.34 1.87
C VAL A 50 -16.29 -39.71 1.26
N VAL A 51 -16.67 -40.15 0.05
CA VAL A 51 -17.87 -39.69 -0.65
C VAL A 51 -18.97 -40.75 -0.51
N THR A 52 -20.07 -40.41 0.17
CA THR A 52 -21.34 -41.17 0.12
C THR A 52 -22.35 -40.39 -0.72
N TRP A 53 -22.92 -41.07 -1.71
CA TRP A 53 -23.91 -40.52 -2.65
C TRP A 53 -25.33 -40.57 -2.06
N TYR A 54 -26.08 -39.46 -2.16
CA TYR A 54 -27.54 -39.45 -2.07
C TYR A 54 -28.16 -38.78 -3.30
N ARG A 55 -29.15 -39.44 -3.90
CA ARG A 55 -29.98 -38.93 -5.02
C ARG A 55 -30.93 -37.85 -4.50
N PHE A 56 -30.85 -36.62 -5.04
CA PHE A 56 -31.75 -35.51 -4.70
C PHE A 56 -32.78 -35.25 -5.81
N HIS A 57 -34.06 -35.51 -5.53
CA HIS A 57 -35.22 -35.25 -6.40
C HIS A 57 -35.71 -33.79 -6.31
N GLY A 58 -34.85 -32.82 -6.63
CA GLY A 58 -35.16 -31.38 -6.51
C GLY A 58 -34.96 -30.53 -7.78
N ALA A 59 -34.62 -31.13 -8.92
CA ALA A 59 -34.18 -30.41 -10.12
C ALA A 59 -35.26 -29.52 -10.79
N TRP A 60 -36.54 -29.81 -10.57
CA TRP A 60 -37.63 -29.07 -11.22
C TRP A 60 -37.81 -27.63 -10.70
N ALA A 61 -37.51 -27.37 -9.42
CA ALA A 61 -37.64 -26.02 -8.86
C ALA A 61 -36.52 -25.08 -9.35
N ILE A 62 -35.34 -25.62 -9.67
CA ILE A 62 -34.17 -24.85 -10.09
C ILE A 62 -34.27 -24.53 -11.59
N GLY A 63 -34.82 -25.44 -12.40
CA GLY A 63 -35.12 -25.19 -13.81
C GLY A 63 -36.09 -24.02 -14.00
N PHE A 64 -37.14 -23.94 -13.18
CA PHE A 64 -38.13 -22.85 -13.24
C PHE A 64 -37.53 -21.47 -12.96
N PHE A 65 -36.57 -21.38 -12.02
CA PHE A 65 -35.86 -20.12 -11.75
C PHE A 65 -34.87 -19.77 -12.86
N CYS A 66 -34.21 -20.74 -13.48
CA CYS A 66 -33.36 -20.52 -14.65
C CYS A 66 -34.16 -20.04 -15.86
N ASP A 67 -35.36 -20.59 -16.10
CA ASP A 67 -36.22 -20.17 -17.21
C ASP A 67 -36.78 -18.75 -17.04
N ILE A 68 -37.09 -18.34 -15.79
CA ILE A 68 -37.45 -16.95 -15.49
C ILE A 68 -36.25 -16.01 -15.70
N PHE A 69 -35.04 -16.47 -15.35
CA PHE A 69 -33.82 -15.67 -15.48
C PHE A 69 -33.38 -15.53 -16.95
N THR A 70 -33.52 -16.58 -17.76
CA THR A 70 -33.23 -16.55 -19.20
C THR A 70 -34.30 -15.78 -19.98
N ALA A 71 -35.58 -15.91 -19.62
CA ALA A 71 -36.65 -15.08 -20.17
C ALA A 71 -36.47 -13.59 -19.79
N GLY A 72 -36.01 -13.32 -18.56
CA GLY A 72 -35.64 -11.97 -18.11
C GLY A 72 -34.48 -11.39 -18.91
N LEU A 73 -33.41 -12.17 -19.13
CA LEU A 73 -32.26 -11.75 -19.95
C LEU A 73 -32.62 -11.55 -21.43
N GLN A 74 -33.52 -12.37 -22.00
CA GLN A 74 -34.01 -12.18 -23.36
C GLN A 74 -34.87 -10.91 -23.49
N CYS A 75 -35.71 -10.60 -22.49
CA CYS A 75 -36.52 -9.38 -22.45
C CYS A 75 -35.65 -8.12 -22.26
N ILE A 76 -34.59 -8.21 -21.46
CA ILE A 76 -33.60 -7.14 -21.30
C ILE A 76 -32.77 -6.95 -22.59
N SER A 77 -32.45 -8.03 -23.31
CA SER A 77 -31.71 -7.96 -24.59
C SER A 77 -32.54 -7.40 -25.76
N SER A 78 -33.87 -7.43 -25.66
CA SER A 78 -34.78 -6.87 -26.66
C SER A 78 -35.12 -5.40 -26.37
N GLN A 79 -35.22 -5.00 -25.10
CA GLN A 79 -35.43 -3.59 -24.71
C GLN A 79 -34.16 -2.73 -24.80
N ILE A 80 -32.97 -3.28 -24.53
CA ILE A 80 -31.69 -2.54 -24.66
C ILE A 80 -31.31 -2.28 -26.13
N ARG A 81 -31.98 -2.92 -27.09
CA ARG A 81 -31.71 -2.71 -28.53
C ARG A 81 -32.32 -1.42 -29.12
N CYS A 82 -33.20 -0.72 -28.39
CA CYS A 82 -33.89 0.48 -28.92
C CYS A 82 -33.77 1.75 -28.07
N ALA A 83 -33.15 1.72 -26.88
CA ALA A 83 -32.93 2.95 -26.11
C ALA A 83 -31.63 2.87 -25.30
N SER A 84 -30.86 3.95 -25.31
CA SER A 84 -29.70 4.21 -24.43
C SER A 84 -28.39 3.44 -24.71
N PHE A 85 -27.88 3.52 -25.95
CA PHE A 85 -26.43 3.45 -26.22
C PHE A 85 -25.84 4.72 -26.86
N GLY A 86 -26.58 5.84 -26.81
CA GLY A 86 -26.21 7.11 -27.45
C GLY A 86 -25.75 8.25 -26.53
N ILE A 87 -25.73 8.09 -25.20
CA ILE A 87 -25.50 9.23 -24.28
C ILE A 87 -24.29 9.03 -23.33
N ILE A 88 -23.75 7.82 -23.18
CA ILE A 88 -22.65 7.58 -22.22
C ILE A 88 -21.25 7.68 -22.87
N PHE A 89 -21.16 7.70 -24.20
CA PHE A 89 -19.87 7.82 -24.92
C PHE A 89 -19.55 9.22 -25.46
N SER A 90 -20.42 10.23 -25.27
CA SER A 90 -20.23 11.59 -25.79
C SER A 90 -19.46 12.53 -24.84
N VAL A 91 -19.04 12.08 -23.65
CA VAL A 91 -18.30 12.91 -22.68
C VAL A 91 -16.83 12.47 -22.51
N PHE A 92 -16.39 11.39 -23.16
CA PHE A 92 -14.99 10.97 -23.16
C PHE A 92 -14.52 10.60 -24.57
N PRO A 93 -13.89 11.53 -25.32
CA PRO A 93 -13.14 11.14 -26.50
C PRO A 93 -11.82 10.50 -26.03
N TRP A 94 -11.78 9.17 -25.98
CA TRP A 94 -10.52 8.43 -26.06
C TRP A 94 -10.02 8.51 -27.50
N GLN A 95 -9.39 9.65 -27.84
CA GLN A 95 -8.69 9.85 -29.10
C GLN A 95 -7.22 9.50 -28.91
N ASN A 96 -6.89 8.31 -29.38
CA ASN A 96 -5.53 7.86 -29.65
C ASN A 96 -5.02 8.60 -30.91
N HIS A 97 -4.34 9.75 -30.75
CA HIS A 97 -3.41 10.34 -31.73
C HIS A 97 -2.77 11.64 -31.21
N ARG A 98 -1.53 11.58 -30.72
CA ARG A 98 -0.51 12.64 -30.87
C ARG A 98 0.87 11.94 -30.94
N LYS A 99 1.38 11.66 -32.14
CA LYS A 99 2.39 12.47 -32.85
C LYS A 99 3.44 13.07 -31.92
N ASN A 100 4.62 12.45 -31.98
CA ASN A 100 5.95 12.98 -31.69
C ASN A 100 5.98 14.48 -31.42
N ARG A 101 6.21 14.83 -30.16
CA ARG A 101 6.87 16.08 -29.78
C ARG A 101 7.82 15.76 -28.63
N CYS A 102 9.02 15.30 -28.99
CA CYS A 102 10.20 15.49 -28.16
C CYS A 102 10.49 16.99 -28.17
N SER A 103 10.13 17.69 -27.10
CA SER A 103 10.72 18.97 -26.72
C SER A 103 10.19 19.33 -25.33
N THR A 104 11.13 19.73 -24.46
CA THR A 104 11.02 20.12 -23.05
C THR A 104 10.91 18.98 -22.03
N SER A 105 12.08 18.64 -21.50
CA SER A 105 12.29 18.11 -20.16
C SER A 105 11.31 18.73 -19.16
N GLU A 106 10.35 17.95 -18.70
CA GLU A 106 9.59 18.26 -17.50
C GLU A 106 10.53 18.00 -16.33
N GLU A 107 11.23 19.05 -15.91
CA GLU A 107 12.01 19.08 -14.68
C GLU A 107 11.08 18.70 -13.52
N ALA A 108 11.31 17.52 -12.95
CA ALA A 108 10.99 17.29 -11.55
C ALA A 108 11.63 18.45 -10.76
N PRO A 109 10.93 19.08 -9.80
CA PRO A 109 11.48 20.23 -9.11
C PRO A 109 12.78 19.81 -8.43
N LEU A 110 13.90 20.27 -9.00
CA LEU A 110 15.17 20.30 -8.32
C LEU A 110 14.97 21.16 -7.07
N LEU A 111 15.53 20.67 -5.97
CA LEU A 111 15.51 21.27 -4.64
C LEU A 111 15.86 22.77 -4.72
N HIS A 112 14.84 23.64 -4.75
CA HIS A 112 15.00 24.94 -4.12
C HIS A 112 14.89 24.69 -2.62
N SER A 113 16.03 24.73 -1.95
CA SER A 113 16.12 24.82 -0.50
C SER A 113 15.11 25.85 0.00
N PRO A 114 14.08 25.47 0.78
CA PRO A 114 13.39 26.44 1.59
C PRO A 114 14.43 26.96 2.59
N ASP A 115 14.55 28.28 2.72
CA ASP A 115 15.22 28.89 3.86
C ASP A 115 14.56 28.39 5.15
N LEU A 116 15.10 27.29 5.68
CA LEU A 116 14.73 26.68 6.96
C LEU A 116 15.51 27.30 8.13
N SER A 117 16.06 28.50 7.92
CA SER A 117 16.86 29.23 8.91
C SER A 117 16.02 29.91 10.02
N SER A 118 14.68 29.75 10.03
CA SER A 118 13.86 30.30 11.11
C SER A 118 12.73 29.36 11.56
N SER A 119 13.09 28.33 12.32
CA SER A 119 12.51 28.01 13.63
C SER A 119 12.80 26.55 14.00
N VAL A 120 13.13 26.34 15.28
CA VAL A 120 13.53 25.08 15.93
C VAL A 120 15.02 24.70 15.73
N ARG A 121 15.89 25.36 16.50
CA ARG A 121 17.16 24.77 16.94
C ARG A 121 16.83 23.54 17.79
N VAL A 122 17.10 22.35 17.27
CA VAL A 122 17.29 21.15 18.09
C VAL A 122 18.80 21.01 18.25
N ASP A 123 19.30 21.22 19.46
CA ASP A 123 20.71 21.13 19.77
C ASP A 123 21.26 19.75 19.41
N ALA A 124 22.42 19.73 18.75
CA ALA A 124 23.16 18.53 18.41
C ALA A 124 23.74 17.90 19.69
N ALA A 125 22.96 17.06 20.34
CA ALA A 125 23.44 16.13 21.36
C ALA A 125 23.64 14.74 20.75
N THR A 126 24.75 14.09 21.12
CA THR A 126 25.07 12.67 20.90
C THR A 126 23.85 11.76 21.12
N PRO A 127 23.75 10.60 20.43
CA PRO A 127 22.57 9.75 20.47
C PRO A 127 22.43 9.05 21.84
N SER A 128 21.91 9.77 22.83
CA SER A 128 21.48 9.22 24.10
C SER A 128 20.11 8.57 23.93
N ALA A 129 19.99 7.36 24.46
CA ALA A 129 18.81 6.51 24.44
C ALA A 129 17.50 7.29 24.61
N ILE A 130 16.61 7.15 23.64
CA ILE A 130 15.26 7.69 23.67
C ILE A 130 14.47 7.02 24.81
N ASP A 131 13.92 7.83 25.71
CA ASP A 131 13.05 7.38 26.79
C ASP A 131 11.84 6.60 26.25
N PRO A 132 11.56 5.37 26.74
CA PRO A 132 10.50 4.51 26.22
C PRO A 132 9.06 5.01 26.52
N GLY A 133 8.90 6.12 27.25
CA GLY A 133 7.61 6.68 27.66
C GLY A 133 6.89 7.55 26.61
N LEU A 134 7.61 8.18 25.67
CA LEU A 134 7.02 9.10 24.68
C LEU A 134 6.55 8.42 23.38
N GLN A 135 6.58 7.08 23.32
CA GLN A 135 6.35 6.30 22.12
C GLN A 135 4.85 6.16 21.72
N ASN A 136 3.94 6.84 22.41
CA ASN A 136 2.48 6.69 22.24
C ASN A 136 1.75 7.96 21.76
N ASP A 137 2.44 9.08 21.52
CA ASP A 137 1.79 10.26 20.97
C ASP A 137 1.59 10.10 19.45
N TRP A 138 0.43 9.57 19.09
CA TRP A 138 -0.06 9.52 17.71
C TRP A 138 0.03 10.89 17.04
N VAL A 139 -0.21 11.96 17.80
CA VAL A 139 -0.09 13.36 17.34
C VAL A 139 1.32 13.67 16.84
N LEU A 140 2.35 13.28 17.60
CA LEU A 140 3.76 13.50 17.21
C LEU A 140 4.13 12.70 15.95
N ARG A 141 3.64 11.46 15.83
CA ARG A 141 3.88 10.63 14.63
C ARG A 141 3.22 11.22 13.39
N PHE A 142 1.99 11.71 13.51
CA PHE A 142 1.32 12.41 12.41
C PHE A 142 1.98 13.74 12.06
N GLN A 143 2.51 14.48 13.05
CA GLN A 143 3.30 15.70 12.79
C GLN A 143 4.57 15.40 11.98
N LYS A 144 5.30 14.32 12.30
CA LYS A 144 6.46 13.89 11.50
C LYS A 144 6.08 13.56 10.05
N LEU A 145 4.91 12.98 9.84
CA LEU A 145 4.39 12.67 8.51
C LEU A 145 3.87 13.89 7.75
N ALA A 146 3.59 15.00 8.43
CA ALA A 146 3.18 16.24 7.76
C ALA A 146 4.27 16.76 6.80
N VAL A 147 5.53 16.36 6.98
CA VAL A 147 6.63 16.67 6.06
C VAL A 147 6.41 16.06 4.66
N LEU A 148 5.62 14.98 4.56
CA LEU A 148 5.27 14.37 3.27
C LEU A 148 4.14 15.09 2.53
N TYR A 149 3.41 15.99 3.20
CA TYR A 149 2.31 16.75 2.61
C TYR A 149 2.62 17.41 1.24
N PRO A 150 3.77 18.12 1.06
CA PRO A 150 4.10 18.72 -0.24
C PRO A 150 4.26 17.70 -1.38
N TYR A 151 4.61 16.44 -1.07
CA TYR A 151 4.74 15.37 -2.07
C TYR A 151 3.41 14.70 -2.38
N VAL A 152 2.52 14.61 -1.37
CA VAL A 152 1.22 13.94 -1.47
C VAL A 152 0.18 14.84 -2.15
N TRP A 153 0.21 16.15 -1.91
CA TRP A 153 -0.79 17.04 -2.50
C TRP A 153 -0.43 17.41 -3.95
N PRO A 154 -1.27 17.06 -4.95
CA PRO A 154 -1.00 17.36 -6.35
C PRO A 154 -1.27 18.85 -6.62
N GLN A 155 -0.28 19.73 -6.40
CA GLN A 155 -0.45 21.17 -6.65
C GLN A 155 -0.63 21.51 -8.14
N LYS A 156 0.03 20.76 -9.03
CA LYS A 156 0.07 21.05 -10.48
C LYS A 156 -1.03 20.33 -11.29
N ASP A 157 -1.54 19.19 -10.80
CA ASP A 157 -2.48 18.35 -11.52
C ASP A 157 -3.94 18.52 -11.06
N TYR A 158 -4.65 19.49 -11.66
CA TYR A 158 -6.07 19.74 -11.38
C TYR A 158 -6.97 18.52 -11.62
N GLY A 159 -6.61 17.64 -12.57
CA GLY A 159 -7.36 16.41 -12.83
C GLY A 159 -7.38 15.44 -11.64
N VAL A 160 -6.28 15.35 -10.89
CA VAL A 160 -6.19 14.52 -9.68
C VAL A 160 -6.96 15.16 -8.53
N GLN A 161 -6.91 16.50 -8.40
CA GLN A 161 -7.69 17.24 -7.40
C GLN A 161 -9.20 17.03 -7.57
N ILE A 162 -9.72 17.11 -8.80
CA ILE A 162 -11.13 16.87 -9.09
C ILE A 162 -11.52 15.43 -8.74
N ARG A 163 -10.67 14.44 -9.05
CA ARG A 163 -10.92 13.04 -8.69
C ARG A 163 -11.01 12.83 -7.19
N ILE A 164 -10.13 13.45 -6.39
CA ILE A 164 -10.21 13.41 -4.92
C ILE A 164 -11.55 13.98 -4.43
N GLY A 165 -12.00 15.10 -4.99
CA GLY A 165 -13.31 15.68 -4.70
C GLY A 165 -14.47 14.73 -5.03
N LEU A 166 -14.46 14.13 -6.23
CA LEU A 166 -15.48 13.17 -6.67
C LEU A 166 -15.50 11.91 -5.78
N VAL A 167 -14.34 11.41 -5.35
CA VAL A 167 -14.24 10.30 -4.39
C VAL A 167 -14.94 10.66 -3.08
N GLY A 168 -14.74 11.88 -2.57
CA GLY A 168 -15.45 12.40 -1.39
C GLY A 168 -16.97 12.37 -1.55
N VAL A 169 -17.47 12.83 -2.70
CA VAL A 169 -18.92 12.78 -3.03
C VAL A 169 -19.43 11.34 -3.08
N CYS A 170 -18.69 10.41 -3.70
CA CYS A 170 -19.07 9.00 -3.74
C CYS A 170 -19.15 8.37 -2.34
N ILE A 171 -18.26 8.75 -1.41
CA ILE A 171 -18.29 8.25 -0.02
C ILE A 171 -19.57 8.72 0.67
N LEU A 172 -19.88 10.03 0.58
CA LEU A 172 -21.09 10.58 1.19
C LEU A 172 -22.36 9.95 0.62
N ALA A 173 -22.42 9.79 -0.71
CA ALA A 173 -23.53 9.13 -1.38
C ALA A 173 -23.69 7.67 -0.93
N ASN A 174 -22.59 6.92 -0.83
CA ASN A 174 -22.61 5.54 -0.40
C ASN A 174 -23.08 5.38 1.06
N ASN A 175 -22.60 6.24 1.98
CA ASN A 175 -23.02 6.21 3.38
C ASN A 175 -24.51 6.51 3.51
N GLY A 176 -25.02 7.49 2.75
CA GLY A 176 -26.44 7.78 2.69
C GLY A 176 -27.28 6.59 2.20
N ILE A 177 -26.80 5.84 1.21
CA ILE A 177 -27.49 4.65 0.70
C ILE A 177 -27.45 3.50 1.71
N ASN A 178 -26.30 3.26 2.35
CA ASN A 178 -26.15 2.22 3.37
C ASN A 178 -27.13 2.41 4.54
N LEU A 179 -27.41 3.66 4.91
CA LEU A 179 -28.42 3.99 5.89
C LEU A 179 -29.85 3.63 5.44
N LEU A 180 -30.16 3.82 4.16
CA LEU A 180 -31.52 3.60 3.64
C LEU A 180 -31.86 2.11 3.44
N ILE A 181 -30.86 1.25 3.22
CA ILE A 181 -31.06 -0.17 2.91
C ILE A 181 -31.81 -0.94 4.02
N PRO A 182 -31.39 -0.92 5.31
CA PRO A 182 -32.13 -1.60 6.39
C PRO A 182 -33.55 -1.08 6.58
N ARG A 183 -33.73 0.23 6.41
CA ARG A 183 -35.05 0.85 6.52
C ARG A 183 -35.97 0.32 5.42
N GLN A 184 -35.48 0.26 4.19
CA GLN A 184 -36.23 -0.27 3.05
C GLN A 184 -36.52 -1.76 3.21
N TYR A 185 -35.58 -2.52 3.77
CA TYR A 185 -35.78 -3.93 4.09
C TYR A 185 -36.92 -4.15 5.10
N GLY A 186 -37.01 -3.32 6.15
CA GLY A 186 -38.12 -3.38 7.09
C GLY A 186 -39.48 -3.11 6.43
N ILE A 187 -39.58 -2.03 5.63
CA ILE A 187 -40.81 -1.67 4.91
C ILE A 187 -41.26 -2.80 3.97
N LEU A 188 -40.32 -3.43 3.27
CA LEU A 188 -40.60 -4.56 2.39
C LEU A 188 -41.22 -5.74 3.16
N VAL A 189 -40.68 -6.07 4.34
CA VAL A 189 -41.22 -7.14 5.20
C VAL A 189 -42.62 -6.79 5.72
N ASP A 190 -42.87 -5.54 6.09
CA ASP A 190 -44.20 -5.10 6.53
C ASP A 190 -45.26 -5.17 5.42
N CYS A 191 -44.89 -4.80 4.19
CA CYS A 191 -45.77 -4.92 3.02
C CYS A 191 -46.14 -6.37 2.69
N LEU A 192 -45.31 -7.34 3.05
CA LEU A 192 -45.60 -8.77 2.87
C LEU A 192 -46.43 -9.35 4.02
N GLY A 193 -46.24 -8.84 5.24
CA GLY A 193 -46.91 -9.35 6.45
C GLY A 193 -48.31 -8.79 6.68
N THR A 194 -48.64 -7.62 6.10
CA THR A 194 -49.97 -7.02 6.18
C THR A 194 -50.68 -7.15 4.83
N SER A 195 -51.98 -7.46 4.84
CA SER A 195 -52.84 -7.47 3.64
C SER A 195 -53.07 -6.05 3.10
N SER A 196 -51.99 -5.35 2.77
CA SER A 196 -51.99 -3.96 2.31
C SER A 196 -52.13 -3.93 0.79
N GLU A 197 -52.98 -3.04 0.27
CA GLU A 197 -53.18 -2.82 -1.18
C GLU A 197 -51.95 -2.22 -1.90
N LYS A 198 -50.85 -1.95 -1.18
CA LYS A 198 -49.63 -1.39 -1.76
C LYS A 198 -48.91 -2.45 -2.59
N ASN A 199 -48.53 -2.09 -3.82
CA ASN A 199 -47.85 -3.00 -4.74
C ASN A 199 -46.46 -3.43 -4.19
N PRO A 200 -46.26 -4.71 -3.80
CA PRO A 200 -45.03 -5.18 -3.16
C PRO A 200 -43.83 -5.14 -4.12
N TRP A 201 -44.07 -5.27 -5.43
CA TRP A 201 -43.02 -5.26 -6.45
C TRP A 201 -42.29 -3.92 -6.52
N LEU A 202 -42.96 -2.81 -6.22
CA LEU A 202 -42.32 -1.49 -6.15
C LEU A 202 -41.29 -1.43 -5.02
N GLN A 203 -41.63 -1.99 -3.85
CA GLN A 203 -40.71 -2.01 -2.70
C GLN A 203 -39.49 -2.90 -2.96
N VAL A 204 -39.70 -4.03 -3.66
CA VAL A 204 -38.60 -4.90 -4.12
C VAL A 204 -37.70 -4.17 -5.11
N ALA A 205 -38.29 -3.46 -6.09
CA ALA A 205 -37.51 -2.71 -7.08
C ALA A 205 -36.67 -1.60 -6.44
N ILE A 206 -37.23 -0.85 -5.48
CA ILE A 206 -36.48 0.18 -4.73
C ILE A 206 -35.35 -0.46 -3.91
N PHE A 207 -35.64 -1.55 -3.17
CA PHE A 207 -34.63 -2.26 -2.40
C PHE A 207 -33.49 -2.77 -3.28
N MET A 208 -33.81 -3.39 -4.41
CA MET A 208 -32.81 -3.93 -5.33
C MET A 208 -31.98 -2.81 -5.98
N THR A 209 -32.61 -1.68 -6.28
CA THR A 209 -31.91 -0.51 -6.85
C THR A 209 -30.93 0.09 -5.84
N LEU A 210 -31.33 0.29 -4.59
CA LEU A 210 -30.44 0.76 -3.51
C LEU A 210 -29.29 -0.23 -3.26
N ARG A 211 -29.59 -1.53 -3.30
CA ARG A 211 -28.58 -2.57 -3.12
C ARG A 211 -27.61 -2.65 -4.30
N LEU A 212 -28.08 -2.45 -5.54
CA LEU A 212 -27.23 -2.37 -6.72
C LEU A 212 -26.32 -1.13 -6.67
N LEU A 213 -26.87 0.03 -6.27
CA LEU A 213 -26.11 1.28 -6.13
C LEU A 213 -24.99 1.19 -5.08
N SER A 214 -25.24 0.55 -3.93
CA SER A 214 -24.23 0.34 -2.87
C SER A 214 -23.27 -0.83 -3.15
N SER A 215 -23.62 -1.72 -4.08
CA SER A 215 -22.82 -2.90 -4.40
C SER A 215 -21.44 -2.55 -4.98
N GLU A 216 -20.56 -3.56 -5.03
CA GLU A 216 -19.27 -3.44 -5.70
C GLU A 216 -19.35 -3.10 -7.20
N ALA A 217 -20.53 -3.25 -7.82
CA ALA A 217 -20.77 -2.87 -9.21
C ALA A 217 -21.32 -1.44 -9.38
N GLY A 218 -21.72 -0.78 -8.28
CA GLY A 218 -22.34 0.54 -8.27
C GLY A 218 -21.35 1.66 -7.96
N ILE A 219 -21.68 2.47 -6.95
CA ILE A 219 -20.88 3.63 -6.51
C ILE A 219 -19.49 3.20 -6.03
N GLN A 220 -19.38 2.00 -5.43
CA GLN A 220 -18.11 1.46 -4.98
C GLN A 220 -17.13 1.23 -6.15
N PHE A 221 -17.62 0.76 -7.29
CA PHE A 221 -16.80 0.59 -8.50
C PHE A 221 -16.28 1.93 -9.00
N VAL A 222 -17.18 2.91 -9.15
CA VAL A 222 -16.84 4.26 -9.62
C VAL A 222 -15.82 4.90 -8.69
N ARG A 223 -16.02 4.79 -7.37
CA ARG A 223 -15.09 5.27 -6.36
C ARG A 223 -13.70 4.63 -6.50
N LYS A 224 -13.62 3.30 -6.62
CA LYS A 224 -12.34 2.58 -6.80
C LYS A 224 -11.63 3.02 -8.10
N MET A 225 -12.37 3.20 -9.19
CA MET A 225 -11.83 3.68 -10.47
C MET A 225 -11.35 5.13 -10.41
N LEU A 226 -12.03 6.00 -9.67
CA LEU A 226 -11.61 7.39 -9.45
C LEU A 226 -10.39 7.48 -8.52
N TRP A 227 -10.27 6.57 -7.56
CA TRP A 227 -9.16 6.53 -6.60
C TRP A 227 -7.86 5.99 -7.20
N LEU A 228 -7.93 4.97 -8.06
CA LEU A 228 -6.74 4.31 -8.61
C LEU A 228 -5.67 5.27 -9.18
N PRO A 229 -6.02 6.31 -9.96
CA PRO A 229 -5.02 7.26 -10.44
C PRO A 229 -4.41 8.15 -9.34
N VAL A 230 -5.16 8.42 -8.27
CA VAL A 230 -4.68 9.19 -7.12
C VAL A 230 -3.63 8.38 -6.37
N GLU A 231 -3.93 7.11 -6.12
CA GLU A 231 -3.01 6.16 -5.49
C GLU A 231 -1.70 6.01 -6.30
N GLN A 232 -1.81 5.83 -7.61
CA GLN A 232 -0.65 5.76 -8.50
C GLN A 232 0.18 7.04 -8.53
N TYR A 233 -0.46 8.21 -8.47
CA TYR A 233 0.23 9.49 -8.40
C TYR A 233 1.06 9.60 -7.11
N TRP A 234 0.49 9.23 -5.96
CA TRP A 234 1.20 9.23 -4.68
C TRP A 234 2.36 8.25 -4.66
N GLU A 235 2.14 7.02 -5.13
CA GLU A 235 3.18 5.99 -5.18
C GLU A 235 4.36 6.44 -6.05
N LYS A 236 4.07 7.00 -7.23
CA LYS A 236 5.10 7.54 -8.13
C LYS A 236 5.84 8.71 -7.47
N ALA A 237 5.13 9.70 -6.95
CA ALA A 237 5.74 10.89 -6.37
C ALA A 237 6.68 10.55 -5.20
N LEU A 238 6.22 9.70 -4.27
CA LEU A 238 7.01 9.32 -3.10
C LEU A 238 8.17 8.40 -3.44
N SER A 239 7.94 7.39 -4.28
CA SER A 239 9.00 6.43 -4.63
C SER A 239 10.10 7.10 -5.46
N THR A 240 9.74 7.99 -6.39
CA THR A 240 10.72 8.76 -7.16
C THR A 240 11.46 9.77 -6.29
N ALA A 241 10.78 10.49 -5.40
CA ALA A 241 11.43 11.43 -4.49
C ALA A 241 12.41 10.71 -3.55
N ALA A 242 11.99 9.59 -2.98
CA ALA A 242 12.83 8.78 -2.10
C ALA A 242 14.04 8.18 -2.83
N PHE A 243 13.83 7.61 -4.02
CA PHE A 243 14.91 7.07 -4.82
C PHE A 243 15.91 8.16 -5.22
N SER A 244 15.41 9.30 -5.73
CA SER A 244 16.25 10.44 -6.11
C SER A 244 17.05 10.96 -4.92
N HIS A 245 16.42 11.10 -3.75
CA HIS A 245 17.11 11.56 -2.53
C HIS A 245 18.19 10.58 -2.10
N VAL A 246 17.88 9.27 -2.07
CA VAL A 246 18.86 8.24 -1.71
C VAL A 246 20.05 8.24 -2.66
N MET A 247 19.84 8.44 -3.96
CA MET A 247 20.93 8.52 -4.94
C MET A 247 21.80 9.78 -4.79
N CYS A 248 21.29 10.82 -4.14
CA CYS A 248 22.02 12.06 -3.86
C CYS A 248 22.70 12.06 -2.47
N LEU A 249 22.52 11.01 -1.66
CA LEU A 249 23.22 10.89 -0.38
C LEU A 249 24.70 10.58 -0.60
N SER A 250 25.53 10.90 0.39
CA SER A 250 26.98 10.76 0.30
C SER A 250 27.43 9.29 0.37
N ALA A 251 28.64 9.01 -0.11
CA ALA A 251 29.21 7.66 -0.12
C ALA A 251 29.28 7.05 1.30
N ASP A 252 29.60 7.86 2.31
CA ASP A 252 29.56 7.48 3.73
C ASP A 252 28.25 6.79 4.13
N PHE A 253 27.12 7.31 3.64
CA PHE A 253 25.81 6.76 3.94
C PHE A 253 25.60 5.40 3.27
N HIS A 254 26.03 5.26 2.01
CA HIS A 254 25.88 4.03 1.25
C HIS A 254 26.77 2.89 1.77
N ASP A 255 27.94 3.20 2.30
CA ASP A 255 28.83 2.18 2.87
C ASP A 255 28.40 1.72 4.27
N SER A 256 27.87 2.64 5.07
CA SER A 256 27.46 2.36 6.46
C SER A 256 26.06 1.74 6.58
N THR A 257 25.22 1.87 5.55
CA THR A 257 23.82 1.42 5.59
C THR A 257 23.64 0.12 4.80
N ASP A 258 22.92 -0.86 5.37
CA ASP A 258 22.61 -2.11 4.67
C ASP A 258 21.72 -1.82 3.44
N PRO A 259 22.12 -2.19 2.21
CA PRO A 259 21.31 -1.98 1.01
C PRO A 259 19.92 -2.61 1.10
N ALA A 260 19.77 -3.70 1.88
CA ALA A 260 18.48 -4.31 2.13
C ALA A 260 17.53 -3.39 2.92
N GLU A 261 18.06 -2.57 3.84
CA GLU A 261 17.25 -1.60 4.59
C GLU A 261 16.82 -0.42 3.72
N LEU A 262 17.73 0.07 2.87
CA LEU A 262 17.43 1.12 1.88
C LEU A 262 16.33 0.67 0.91
N TYR A 263 16.46 -0.55 0.38
CA TYR A 263 15.45 -1.15 -0.48
C TYR A 263 14.07 -1.19 0.19
N MET A 264 14.02 -1.68 1.44
CA MET A 264 12.78 -1.77 2.20
C MET A 264 12.16 -0.40 2.52
N ALA A 265 12.99 0.61 2.74
CA ALA A 265 12.50 1.96 2.98
C ALA A 265 11.96 2.61 1.69
N ILE A 266 12.64 2.48 0.55
CA ILE A 266 12.16 3.00 -0.73
C ILE A 266 10.82 2.34 -1.11
N MET A 267 10.69 1.03 -0.91
CA MET A 267 9.44 0.29 -1.17
C MET A 267 8.27 0.70 -0.26
N SER A 268 8.51 1.43 0.83
CA SER A 268 7.46 1.86 1.76
C SER A 268 6.60 3.03 1.25
N GLY A 269 6.87 3.57 0.06
CA GLY A 269 6.12 4.67 -0.54
C GLY A 269 4.60 4.43 -0.67
N ASN A 270 4.15 3.19 -0.83
CA ASN A 270 2.73 2.81 -0.87
C ASN A 270 2.06 2.79 0.54
N GLY A 271 2.83 2.97 1.62
CA GLY A 271 2.26 3.01 2.97
C GLY A 271 1.23 4.12 3.16
N ILE A 272 1.42 5.27 2.50
CA ILE A 272 0.53 6.44 2.69
C ILE A 272 -0.83 6.26 2.04
N SER A 273 -0.87 5.68 0.83
CA SER A 273 -2.08 5.38 0.08
C SER A 273 -2.93 4.39 0.85
N HIS A 274 -2.31 3.32 1.36
CA HIS A 274 -3.01 2.36 2.19
C HIS A 274 -3.56 2.97 3.49
N ILE A 275 -2.80 3.81 4.20
CA ILE A 275 -3.31 4.48 5.41
C ILE A 275 -4.51 5.38 5.07
N ALA A 276 -4.40 6.19 4.02
CA ALA A 276 -5.47 7.07 3.59
C ALA A 276 -6.71 6.27 3.16
N GLU A 277 -6.54 5.17 2.44
CA GLU A 277 -7.62 4.27 2.03
C GLU A 277 -8.34 3.71 3.26
N MET A 278 -7.58 3.15 4.21
CA MET A 278 -8.13 2.59 5.45
C MET A 278 -8.87 3.66 6.28
N ALA A 279 -8.34 4.88 6.37
CA ALA A 279 -8.94 5.96 7.12
C ALA A 279 -10.19 6.53 6.43
N CYS A 280 -10.08 6.96 5.18
CA CYS A 280 -11.12 7.65 4.44
C CYS A 280 -12.25 6.73 3.97
N PHE A 281 -11.96 5.48 3.61
CA PHE A 281 -12.95 4.60 2.98
C PHE A 281 -13.56 3.57 3.90
N GLN A 282 -12.94 3.32 5.05
CA GLN A 282 -13.38 2.29 5.98
C GLN A 282 -13.61 2.87 7.37
N ALA A 283 -12.63 3.56 7.97
CA ALA A 283 -12.75 4.06 9.35
C ALA A 283 -13.79 5.17 9.51
N ILE A 284 -13.68 6.25 8.72
CA ILE A 284 -14.56 7.42 8.81
C ILE A 284 -16.01 7.02 8.50
N PRO A 285 -16.31 6.35 7.36
CA PRO A 285 -17.66 5.86 7.08
C PRO A 285 -18.23 4.97 8.19
N ALA A 286 -17.45 4.03 8.71
CA ALA A 286 -17.89 3.14 9.76
C ALA A 286 -18.28 3.87 11.06
N ILE A 287 -17.55 4.92 11.44
CA ILE A 287 -17.89 5.75 12.61
C ILE A 287 -19.21 6.48 12.35
N PHE A 288 -19.41 7.05 11.17
CA PHE A 288 -20.67 7.70 10.81
C PHE A 288 -21.84 6.72 10.81
N ASP A 289 -21.69 5.56 10.16
CA ASP A 289 -22.72 4.52 10.11
C ASP A 289 -23.09 4.02 11.51
N LEU A 290 -22.09 3.86 12.40
CA LEU A 290 -22.29 3.49 13.80
C LEU A 290 -23.10 4.55 14.56
N ILE A 291 -22.71 5.82 14.47
CA ILE A 291 -23.40 6.93 15.17
C ILE A 291 -24.84 7.02 14.68
N ILE A 292 -25.05 7.02 13.36
CA ILE A 292 -26.38 7.16 12.78
C ILE A 292 -27.26 5.96 13.15
N ALA A 293 -26.74 4.73 13.09
CA ALA A 293 -27.49 3.54 13.46
C ALA A 293 -27.93 3.57 14.94
N ILE A 294 -27.05 3.94 15.86
CA ILE A 294 -27.37 4.07 17.29
C ILE A 294 -28.45 5.14 17.50
N THR A 295 -28.30 6.31 16.91
CA THR A 295 -29.28 7.40 17.03
C THR A 295 -30.63 7.02 16.45
N TYR A 296 -30.65 6.43 15.25
CA TYR A 296 -31.89 6.04 14.57
C TYR A 296 -32.67 4.95 15.33
N LEU A 297 -31.98 3.90 15.79
CA LEU A 297 -32.61 2.81 16.55
C LEU A 297 -33.10 3.27 17.92
N SER A 298 -32.36 4.14 18.60
CA SER A 298 -32.76 4.74 19.88
C SER A 298 -34.04 5.57 19.74
N ILE A 299 -34.18 6.35 18.66
CA ILE A 299 -35.40 7.14 18.41
C ILE A 299 -36.57 6.21 18.08
N LYS A 300 -36.36 5.13 17.31
CA LYS A 300 -37.44 4.29 16.81
C LYS A 300 -37.99 3.28 17.84
N PHE A 301 -37.12 2.60 18.60
CA PHE A 301 -37.52 1.58 19.58
C PHE A 301 -37.52 2.09 21.03
N GLY A 302 -37.10 3.34 21.23
CA GLY A 302 -37.00 3.98 22.53
C GLY A 302 -35.63 3.85 23.19
N PRO A 303 -35.45 4.53 24.35
CA PRO A 303 -34.13 4.74 24.95
C PRO A 303 -33.48 3.47 25.47
N TYR A 304 -34.26 2.46 25.88
CA TYR A 304 -33.72 1.19 26.38
C TYR A 304 -32.96 0.42 25.31
N GLU A 305 -33.46 0.44 24.07
CA GLU A 305 -32.79 -0.20 22.94
C GLU A 305 -31.48 0.52 22.60
N GLY A 306 -31.53 1.86 22.57
CA GLY A 306 -30.35 2.70 22.40
C GLY A 306 -29.28 2.43 23.45
N LEU A 307 -29.66 2.24 24.72
CA LEU A 307 -28.75 1.91 25.81
C LEU A 307 -28.08 0.55 25.63
N ILE A 308 -28.81 -0.48 25.19
CA ILE A 308 -28.24 -1.82 24.93
C ILE A 308 -27.20 -1.73 23.80
N ILE A 309 -27.54 -1.10 22.68
CA ILE A 309 -26.64 -0.96 21.52
C ILE A 309 -25.42 -0.11 21.89
N PHE A 310 -25.62 0.97 22.65
CA PHE A 310 -24.53 1.79 23.13
C PHE A 310 -23.60 1.01 24.06
N ALA A 311 -24.14 0.27 25.03
CA ALA A 311 -23.37 -0.55 25.96
C ALA A 311 -22.57 -1.64 25.25
N THR A 312 -23.16 -2.33 24.27
CA THR A 312 -22.50 -3.38 23.48
C THR A 312 -21.41 -2.79 22.59
N THR A 313 -21.68 -1.66 21.95
CA THR A 313 -20.69 -0.91 21.15
C THR A 313 -19.50 -0.48 22.00
N VAL A 314 -19.75 0.12 23.17
CA VAL A 314 -18.68 0.53 24.11
C VAL A 314 -17.87 -0.67 24.59
N ALA A 315 -18.53 -1.79 24.91
CA ALA A 315 -17.84 -3.03 25.30
C ALA A 315 -16.94 -3.56 24.17
N LEU A 316 -17.43 -3.55 22.93
CA LEU A 316 -16.67 -3.99 21.76
C LEU A 316 -15.49 -3.08 21.44
N ILE A 317 -15.65 -1.75 21.56
CA ILE A 317 -14.56 -0.78 21.39
C ILE A 317 -13.50 -0.96 22.47
N LYS A 318 -13.90 -1.04 23.76
CA LYS A 318 -12.95 -1.26 24.87
C LYS A 318 -12.17 -2.56 24.71
N PHE A 319 -12.85 -3.66 24.36
CA PHE A 319 -12.20 -4.93 24.10
C PHE A 319 -11.24 -4.85 22.90
N SER A 320 -11.64 -4.18 21.82
CA SER A 320 -10.81 -3.97 20.64
C SER A 320 -9.53 -3.19 20.96
N LEU A 321 -9.62 -2.11 21.75
CA LEU A 321 -8.47 -1.34 22.22
C LEU A 321 -7.53 -2.17 23.11
N TYR A 322 -8.10 -3.00 24.00
CA TYR A 322 -7.34 -3.93 24.81
C TYR A 322 -6.56 -4.95 23.94
N THR A 323 -7.21 -5.55 22.93
CA THR A 323 -6.55 -6.47 22.00
C THR A 323 -5.41 -5.79 21.23
N ILE A 324 -5.61 -4.56 20.75
CA ILE A 324 -4.57 -3.80 20.03
C ILE A 324 -3.36 -3.56 20.94
N SER A 325 -3.59 -3.09 22.17
CA SER A 325 -2.54 -2.80 23.13
C SER A 325 -1.77 -4.06 23.54
N SER A 326 -2.47 -5.14 23.88
CA SER A 326 -1.88 -6.43 24.26
C SER A 326 -1.05 -7.05 23.12
N ALA A 327 -1.46 -6.86 21.86
CA ALA A 327 -0.78 -7.41 20.70
C ALA A 327 0.45 -6.62 20.22
N LYS A 328 0.77 -5.46 20.82
CA LYS A 328 1.88 -4.57 20.39
C LYS A 328 3.23 -5.29 20.38
N ASN A 329 3.56 -5.99 21.47
CA ASN A 329 4.83 -6.72 21.60
C ASN A 329 4.93 -7.91 20.64
N GLN A 330 3.82 -8.61 20.40
CA GLN A 330 3.78 -9.73 19.48
C GLN A 330 4.01 -9.26 18.03
N GLN A 331 3.37 -8.15 17.65
CA GLN A 331 3.55 -7.53 16.32
C GLN A 331 4.98 -7.03 16.11
N ARG A 332 5.59 -6.42 17.13
CA ARG A 332 7.00 -6.01 17.08
C ARG A 332 7.93 -7.19 16.78
N ARG A 333 7.76 -8.31 17.50
CA ARG A 333 8.56 -9.53 17.27
C ARG A 333 8.38 -10.09 15.86
N VAL A 334 7.15 -10.13 15.34
CA VAL A 334 6.89 -10.57 13.96
C VAL A 334 7.56 -9.64 12.94
N ARG A 335 7.55 -8.33 13.19
CA ARG A 335 8.20 -7.33 12.32
C ARG A 335 9.71 -7.51 12.30
N GLU A 336 10.34 -7.68 13.47
CA GLU A 336 11.78 -7.92 13.57
C GLU A 336 12.17 -9.20 12.80
N LYS A 337 11.43 -10.30 12.98
CA LYS A 337 11.68 -11.56 12.25
C LYS A 337 11.39 -11.47 10.75
N ARG A 338 10.44 -10.63 10.33
CA ARG A 338 10.21 -10.34 8.92
C ARG A 338 11.38 -9.56 8.31
N SER A 339 11.94 -8.61 9.06
CA SER A 339 13.13 -7.87 8.63
C SER A 339 14.34 -8.80 8.46
N ASP A 340 14.57 -9.71 9.42
CA ASP A 340 15.66 -10.71 9.35
C ASP A 340 15.53 -11.60 8.10
N GLU A 341 14.31 -12.06 7.78
CA GLU A 341 14.02 -12.86 6.59
C GLU A 341 14.29 -12.08 5.30
N THR A 342 13.82 -10.84 5.20
CA THR A 342 14.01 -10.03 3.98
C THR A 342 15.48 -9.69 3.76
N LYS A 343 16.24 -9.41 4.82
CA LYS A 343 17.71 -9.24 4.73
C LYS A 343 18.38 -10.51 4.22
N SER A 344 18.03 -11.67 4.77
CA SER A 344 18.56 -12.95 4.29
C SER A 344 18.26 -13.18 2.81
N GLN A 345 17.05 -12.88 2.34
CA GLN A 345 16.69 -12.98 0.92
C GLN A 345 17.51 -12.03 0.05
N TYR A 346 17.60 -10.76 0.43
CA TYR A 346 18.33 -9.74 -0.32
C TYR A 346 19.83 -10.08 -0.42
N HIS A 347 20.47 -10.42 0.70
CA HIS A 347 21.89 -10.81 0.72
C HIS A 347 22.16 -12.09 -0.08
N GLY A 348 21.25 -13.06 -0.05
CA GLY A 348 21.36 -14.29 -0.83
C GLY A 348 21.35 -14.05 -2.34
N ILE A 349 20.47 -13.16 -2.80
CA ILE A 349 20.31 -12.85 -4.22
C ILE A 349 21.43 -11.92 -4.70
N SER A 350 21.69 -10.83 -3.96
CA SER A 350 22.72 -9.84 -4.33
C SER A 350 24.14 -10.43 -4.32
N ARG A 351 24.41 -11.42 -3.47
CA ARG A 351 25.72 -12.09 -3.35
C ARG A 351 25.72 -13.50 -3.94
N TRP A 352 24.78 -13.81 -4.83
CA TRP A 352 24.61 -15.14 -5.40
C TRP A 352 25.89 -15.70 -6.00
N PHE A 353 26.60 -14.90 -6.81
CA PHE A 353 27.83 -15.34 -7.48
C PHE A 353 28.90 -15.77 -6.48
N THR A 354 29.14 -14.98 -5.43
CA THR A 354 30.06 -15.31 -4.34
C THR A 354 29.66 -16.60 -3.62
N ILE A 355 28.38 -16.77 -3.31
CA ILE A 355 27.87 -17.97 -2.61
C ILE A 355 28.10 -19.23 -3.46
N VAL A 356 27.89 -19.13 -4.77
CA VAL A 356 28.13 -20.24 -5.71
C VAL A 356 29.62 -20.55 -5.82
N LEU A 357 30.47 -19.54 -5.94
CA LEU A 357 31.92 -19.71 -5.99
C LEU A 357 32.47 -20.46 -4.76
N PHE A 358 31.96 -20.15 -3.56
CA PHE A 358 32.35 -20.82 -2.33
C PHE A 358 31.57 -22.12 -2.05
N ASN A 359 30.70 -22.56 -2.98
CA ASN A 359 29.85 -23.74 -2.83
C ASN A 359 28.99 -23.74 -1.53
N GLN A 360 28.50 -22.57 -1.12
CA GLN A 360 27.73 -22.38 0.12
C GLN A 360 26.21 -22.29 -0.09
N THR A 361 25.71 -22.61 -1.27
CA THR A 361 24.27 -22.48 -1.61
C THR A 361 23.37 -23.22 -0.64
N GLN A 362 23.73 -24.45 -0.24
CA GLN A 362 22.93 -25.24 0.72
C GLN A 362 22.88 -24.60 2.11
N ARG A 363 23.99 -24.00 2.57
CA ARG A 363 24.04 -23.27 3.83
C ARG A 363 23.12 -22.05 3.79
N MET A 364 23.17 -21.28 2.70
CA MET A 364 22.31 -20.11 2.52
C MET A 364 20.82 -20.48 2.51
N ILE A 365 20.45 -21.57 1.82
CA ILE A 365 19.07 -22.09 1.82
C ILE A 365 18.64 -22.50 3.23
N PHE A 366 19.51 -23.19 3.97
CA PHE A 366 19.23 -23.58 5.35
C PHE A 366 19.04 -22.37 6.26
N ASP A 367 19.91 -21.37 6.20
CA ASP A 367 19.82 -20.14 7.00
C ASP A 367 18.53 -19.36 6.69
N HIS A 368 18.16 -19.26 5.41
CA HIS A 368 16.88 -18.68 4.99
C HIS A 368 15.69 -19.47 5.55
N SER A 369 15.70 -20.81 5.44
CA SER A 369 14.64 -21.67 5.97
C SER A 369 14.45 -21.52 7.48
N LYS A 370 15.54 -21.30 8.22
CA LYS A 370 15.54 -21.04 9.66
C LYS A 370 14.95 -19.68 9.98
N ALA A 371 15.34 -18.64 9.24
CA ALA A 371 14.77 -17.29 9.37
C ALA A 371 13.25 -17.32 9.12
N LEU A 372 12.82 -17.94 8.03
CA LEU A 372 11.41 -18.14 7.68
C LEU A 372 10.66 -18.89 8.79
N LYS A 373 11.19 -20.03 9.27
CA LYS A 373 10.58 -20.79 10.36
C LYS A 373 10.39 -19.95 11.63
N SER A 374 11.38 -19.11 11.97
CA SER A 374 11.29 -18.22 13.13
C SER A 374 10.20 -17.15 12.97
N ARG A 375 10.03 -16.58 11.77
CA ARG A 375 8.92 -15.66 11.46
C ARG A 375 7.57 -16.37 11.53
N LEU A 376 7.46 -17.57 10.98
CA LEU A 376 6.21 -18.34 10.98
C LEU A 376 5.78 -18.70 12.42
N LEU A 377 6.71 -19.09 13.29
CA LEU A 377 6.43 -19.35 14.70
C LEU A 377 5.95 -18.08 15.42
N ALA A 378 6.63 -16.95 15.24
CA ALA A 378 6.20 -15.68 15.81
C ALA A 378 4.81 -15.24 15.28
N SER A 379 4.55 -15.47 14.00
CA SER A 379 3.28 -15.13 13.37
C SER A 379 2.12 -16.02 13.84
N LYS A 380 2.39 -17.29 14.17
CA LYS A 380 1.39 -18.24 14.66
C LYS A 380 0.70 -17.75 15.93
N ASP A 381 1.48 -17.19 16.87
CA ASP A 381 0.93 -16.67 18.12
C ASP A 381 0.02 -15.46 17.89
N VAL A 382 0.40 -14.57 16.96
CA VAL A 382 -0.43 -13.43 16.55
C VAL A 382 -1.73 -13.90 15.89
N TYR A 383 -1.67 -14.89 15.01
CA TYR A 383 -2.86 -15.45 14.35
C TYR A 383 -3.80 -16.11 15.37
N LYS A 384 -3.27 -16.93 16.29
CA LYS A 384 -4.05 -17.56 17.34
C LYS A 384 -4.72 -16.52 18.25
N SER A 385 -3.96 -15.53 18.71
CA SER A 385 -4.45 -14.40 19.50
C SER A 385 -5.57 -13.64 18.78
N HIS A 386 -5.41 -13.39 17.48
CA HIS A 386 -6.41 -12.73 16.66
C HIS A 386 -7.72 -13.52 16.53
N ASN A 387 -7.63 -14.82 16.29
CA ASN A 387 -8.82 -15.68 16.14
C ASN A 387 -9.58 -15.80 17.47
N ILE A 388 -8.87 -15.96 18.59
CA ILE A 388 -9.48 -15.97 19.93
C ILE A 388 -10.16 -14.63 20.22
N SER A 389 -9.48 -13.51 19.94
CA SER A 389 -10.06 -12.17 20.12
C SER A 389 -11.27 -11.95 19.21
N SER A 390 -11.29 -12.54 18.02
CA SER A 390 -12.46 -12.49 17.12
C SER A 390 -13.62 -13.30 17.68
N ALA A 391 -13.38 -14.50 18.19
CA ALA A 391 -14.41 -15.32 18.83
C ALA A 391 -15.06 -14.60 20.04
N ILE A 392 -14.25 -13.96 20.89
CA ILE A 392 -14.76 -13.19 22.03
C ILE A 392 -15.59 -11.98 21.58
N ARG A 393 -15.15 -11.25 20.54
CA ARG A 393 -15.95 -10.14 19.97
C ARG A 393 -17.29 -10.61 19.42
N TYR A 394 -17.32 -11.73 18.71
CA TYR A 394 -18.58 -12.32 18.24
C TYR A 394 -19.49 -12.72 19.41
N LEU A 395 -18.94 -13.28 20.49
CA LEU A 395 -19.72 -13.63 21.67
C LEU A 395 -20.33 -12.39 22.34
N ILE A 396 -19.56 -11.31 22.52
CA ILE A 396 -20.06 -10.03 23.06
C ILE A 396 -21.19 -9.48 22.17
N SER A 397 -21.00 -9.54 20.85
CA SER A 397 -22.03 -9.15 19.87
C SER A 397 -23.29 -10.02 19.98
N LEU A 398 -23.16 -11.34 20.14
CA LEU A 398 -24.32 -12.24 20.27
C LEU A 398 -25.14 -11.95 21.52
N ILE A 399 -24.48 -11.69 22.65
CA ILE A 399 -25.15 -11.30 23.91
C ILE A 399 -25.91 -9.99 23.73
N GLY A 400 -25.30 -9.02 23.05
CA GLY A 400 -25.95 -7.76 22.70
C GLY A 400 -27.18 -7.94 21.81
N LEU A 401 -27.05 -8.76 20.76
CA LEU A 401 -28.12 -9.06 19.82
C LEU A 401 -29.28 -9.75 20.53
N LEU A 402 -28.98 -10.68 21.43
CA LEU A 402 -30.00 -11.38 22.20
C LEU A 402 -30.83 -10.41 23.05
N GLY A 403 -30.18 -9.45 23.72
CA GLY A 403 -30.88 -8.42 24.50
C GLY A 403 -31.76 -7.51 23.63
N SER A 404 -31.22 -7.08 22.50
CA SER A 404 -31.91 -6.25 21.50
C SER A 404 -33.15 -6.95 20.90
N ILE A 405 -33.00 -8.21 20.48
CA ILE A 405 -34.10 -9.05 19.99
C ILE A 405 -35.18 -9.20 21.05
N TRP A 406 -34.79 -9.42 22.31
CA TRP A 406 -35.75 -9.59 23.40
C TRP A 406 -36.66 -8.37 23.57
N VAL A 407 -36.08 -7.16 23.52
CA VAL A 407 -36.82 -5.90 23.62
C VAL A 407 -37.76 -5.72 22.43
N VAL A 408 -37.29 -5.95 21.20
CA VAL A 408 -38.13 -5.79 20.01
C VAL A 408 -39.26 -6.79 19.98
N VAL A 409 -39.01 -8.06 20.32
CA VAL A 409 -40.06 -9.10 20.38
C VAL A 409 -41.12 -8.73 21.42
N TYR A 410 -40.72 -8.19 22.58
CA TYR A 410 -41.65 -7.66 23.57
C TYR A 410 -42.50 -6.49 23.02
N GLN A 411 -41.91 -5.58 22.25
CA GLN A 411 -42.63 -4.48 21.60
C GLN A 411 -43.61 -4.95 20.52
N ILE A 412 -43.25 -5.99 19.75
CA ILE A 412 -44.13 -6.61 18.76
C ILE A 412 -45.32 -7.29 19.46
N ARG A 413 -45.07 -8.06 20.53
CA ARG A 413 -46.12 -8.72 21.32
C ARG A 413 -47.07 -7.74 22.00
N SER A 414 -46.58 -6.55 22.36
CA SER A 414 -47.40 -5.46 22.91
C SER A 414 -48.06 -4.56 21.85
N GLY A 415 -47.90 -4.88 20.55
CA GLY A 415 -48.54 -4.15 19.45
C GLY A 415 -47.92 -2.79 19.12
N LYS A 416 -46.73 -2.47 19.66
CA LYS A 416 -46.03 -1.20 19.44
C LYS A 416 -45.07 -1.22 18.25
N ALA A 417 -44.67 -2.41 17.81
CA ALA A 417 -43.73 -2.62 16.70
C ALA A 417 -44.24 -3.70 15.74
N THR A 418 -43.69 -3.70 14.53
CA THR A 418 -44.10 -4.60 13.43
C THR A 418 -43.07 -5.68 13.13
N ALA A 419 -43.41 -6.65 12.26
CA ALA A 419 -42.47 -7.68 11.82
C ALA A 419 -41.30 -7.12 10.99
N GLY A 420 -41.54 -6.05 10.23
CA GLY A 420 -40.51 -5.32 9.48
C GLY A 420 -39.55 -4.56 10.39
N ASP A 421 -40.00 -4.10 11.55
CA ASP A 421 -39.11 -3.50 12.54
C ASP A 421 -38.09 -4.52 13.09
N PHE A 422 -38.48 -5.79 13.24
CA PHE A 422 -37.54 -6.87 13.57
C PHE A 422 -36.48 -7.08 12.48
N ALA A 423 -36.91 -7.10 11.22
CA ALA A 423 -36.02 -7.24 10.06
C ALA A 423 -35.05 -6.05 9.91
N LEU A 424 -35.53 -4.84 10.19
CA LEU A 424 -34.75 -3.61 10.22
C LEU A 424 -33.66 -3.68 11.29
N LEU A 425 -34.01 -4.11 12.51
CA LEU A 425 -33.07 -4.23 13.61
C LEU A 425 -31.93 -5.21 13.28
N LEU A 426 -32.27 -6.40 12.77
CA LEU A 426 -31.28 -7.41 12.39
C LEU A 426 -30.32 -6.89 11.31
N SER A 427 -30.85 -6.10 10.37
CA SER A 427 -30.05 -5.50 9.28
C SER A 427 -29.09 -4.43 9.79
N TYR A 428 -29.54 -3.53 10.69
CA TYR A 428 -28.64 -2.57 11.33
C TYR A 428 -27.62 -3.24 12.25
N TRP A 429 -28.00 -4.32 12.92
CA TRP A 429 -27.08 -5.07 13.77
C TRP A 429 -25.88 -5.61 12.98
N ASN A 430 -26.12 -6.16 11.79
CA ASN A 430 -25.05 -6.62 10.90
C ASN A 430 -24.14 -5.46 10.46
N GLN A 431 -24.70 -4.26 10.21
CA GLN A 431 -23.91 -3.09 9.85
C GLN A 431 -23.06 -2.55 11.01
N ILE A 432 -23.57 -2.60 12.25
CA ILE A 432 -22.81 -2.17 13.44
C ILE A 432 -21.64 -3.11 13.72
N THR A 433 -21.84 -4.41 13.54
CA THR A 433 -20.87 -5.44 13.91
C THR A 433 -19.76 -5.64 12.87
N ALA A 434 -20.05 -5.46 11.59
CA ALA A 434 -19.08 -5.59 10.50
C ALA A 434 -17.82 -4.71 10.68
N PRO A 435 -17.90 -3.39 10.92
CA PRO A 435 -16.72 -2.53 11.03
C PRO A 435 -15.91 -2.73 12.32
N LEU A 436 -16.47 -3.36 13.37
CA LEU A 436 -15.74 -3.63 14.61
C LEU A 436 -14.62 -4.66 14.40
N GLY A 437 -14.84 -5.62 13.49
CA GLY A 437 -13.80 -6.50 12.97
C GLY A 437 -12.63 -5.70 12.40
N PHE A 438 -13.00 -4.72 11.57
CA PHE A 438 -12.09 -3.85 10.83
C PHE A 438 -11.28 -2.92 11.72
N PHE A 439 -11.85 -2.27 12.75
CA PHE A 439 -11.08 -1.34 13.61
C PHE A 439 -9.88 -2.00 14.30
N VAL A 440 -9.98 -3.28 14.69
CA VAL A 440 -8.83 -4.04 15.21
C VAL A 440 -7.79 -4.29 14.11
N ALA A 441 -8.23 -4.62 12.90
CA ALA A 441 -7.33 -4.78 11.76
C ALA A 441 -6.64 -3.45 11.41
N LEU A 442 -7.38 -2.35 11.42
CA LEU A 442 -6.91 -0.98 11.20
C LEU A 442 -5.88 -0.57 12.24
N GLY A 443 -6.13 -0.80 13.53
CA GLY A 443 -5.16 -0.48 14.59
C GLY A 443 -3.81 -1.17 14.40
N ARG A 444 -3.80 -2.40 13.86
CA ARG A 444 -2.57 -3.12 13.54
C ARG A 444 -1.93 -2.65 12.23
N GLY A 445 -2.74 -2.50 11.18
CA GLY A 445 -2.31 -2.10 9.84
C GLY A 445 -1.69 -0.71 9.84
N ILE A 446 -2.35 0.27 10.46
CA ILE A 446 -1.83 1.65 10.57
C ILE A 446 -0.50 1.66 11.31
N ASN A 447 -0.36 0.96 12.44
CA ASN A 447 0.90 0.93 13.18
C ASN A 447 2.07 0.37 12.34
N GLN A 448 1.80 -0.64 11.51
CA GLN A 448 2.80 -1.20 10.61
C GLN A 448 3.17 -0.19 9.50
N GLN A 449 2.17 0.34 8.79
CA GLN A 449 2.41 1.27 7.68
C GLN A 449 3.06 2.58 8.16
N LEU A 450 2.67 3.10 9.32
CA LEU A 450 3.30 4.26 9.94
C LEU A 450 4.77 4.02 10.23
N ALA A 451 5.12 2.83 10.75
CA ALA A 451 6.50 2.53 11.10
C ALA A 451 7.38 2.32 9.87
N ASP A 452 6.79 1.99 8.72
CA ASP A 452 7.50 1.89 7.44
C ASP A 452 7.65 3.29 6.81
N LEU A 453 6.62 4.13 6.87
CA LEU A 453 6.71 5.56 6.50
C LEU A 453 7.68 6.35 7.39
N GLU A 454 7.78 6.07 8.68
CA GLU A 454 8.78 6.70 9.56
C GLU A 454 10.19 6.41 9.08
N ARG A 455 10.48 5.19 8.62
CA ARG A 455 11.80 4.86 8.04
C ARG A 455 12.07 5.66 6.76
N LEU A 456 11.05 5.82 5.91
CA LEU A 456 11.15 6.65 4.72
C LEU A 456 11.45 8.11 5.07
N VAL A 457 10.70 8.66 6.02
CA VAL A 457 10.88 10.02 6.53
C VAL A 457 12.27 10.19 7.14
N ASP A 458 12.74 9.24 7.94
CA ASP A 458 14.07 9.27 8.54
C ASP A 458 15.18 9.31 7.47
N ILE A 459 15.01 8.60 6.34
CA ILE A 459 15.95 8.67 5.21
C ILE A 459 15.86 10.01 4.48
N LEU A 460 14.65 10.51 4.23
CA LEU A 460 14.44 11.82 3.57
C LEU A 460 14.98 13.00 4.39
N HIS A 461 15.05 12.87 5.71
CA HIS A 461 15.64 13.88 6.59
C HIS A 461 17.17 13.81 6.68
N ARG A 462 17.80 12.73 6.19
CA ARG A 462 19.27 12.68 6.14
C ARG A 462 19.76 13.66 5.08
N LEU A 463 20.72 14.49 5.48
CA LEU A 463 21.43 15.41 4.59
C LEU A 463 22.72 14.74 4.11
N PRO A 464 23.15 14.98 2.86
CA PRO A 464 24.44 14.49 2.38
C PRO A 464 25.58 15.16 3.16
N SER A 465 26.58 14.37 3.59
CA SER A 465 27.78 14.91 4.28
C SER A 465 28.62 15.81 3.38
N THR A 466 28.47 15.69 2.06
CA THR A 466 29.19 16.40 1.01
C THR A 466 28.45 17.62 0.44
N ALA A 467 27.35 18.05 1.07
CA ALA A 467 26.49 19.13 0.59
C ALA A 467 27.28 20.40 0.21
N ASP A 468 26.85 21.05 -0.87
CA ASP A 468 27.48 22.28 -1.37
C ASP A 468 27.44 23.39 -0.31
N THR A 469 28.56 24.08 -0.15
CA THR A 469 28.64 25.26 0.72
C THR A 469 27.87 26.43 0.13
N ALA A 470 27.29 27.29 0.97
CA ALA A 470 26.56 28.47 0.51
C ALA A 470 27.47 29.37 -0.33
N GLY A 471 27.12 29.58 -1.61
CA GLY A 471 27.92 30.35 -2.57
C GLY A 471 28.95 29.54 -3.35
N ALA A 472 28.86 28.20 -3.36
CA ALA A 472 29.71 27.33 -4.15
C ALA A 472 29.73 27.76 -5.64
N GLN A 473 30.93 27.88 -6.20
CA GLN A 473 31.15 28.32 -7.58
C GLN A 473 31.23 27.10 -8.52
N PRO A 474 30.82 27.24 -9.79
CA PRO A 474 31.07 26.18 -10.77
C PRO A 474 32.58 25.98 -10.98
N LEU A 475 33.04 24.73 -11.06
CA LEU A 475 34.44 24.43 -11.32
C LEU A 475 34.86 25.01 -12.68
N GLN A 476 35.88 25.87 -12.67
CA GLN A 476 36.57 26.29 -13.88
C GLN A 476 37.74 25.35 -14.12
N PHE A 477 37.49 24.34 -14.95
CA PHE A 477 38.51 23.38 -15.34
C PHE A 477 39.34 23.96 -16.50
N VAL A 478 40.60 24.30 -16.23
CA VAL A 478 41.49 25.00 -17.17
C VAL A 478 42.67 24.12 -17.56
N SER A 479 43.37 23.56 -16.57
CA SER A 479 44.61 22.80 -16.80
C SER A 479 44.58 21.40 -16.18
N GLY A 480 43.77 21.18 -15.15
CA GLY A 480 43.71 19.92 -14.42
C GLY A 480 44.85 19.73 -13.42
N LYS A 481 45.40 20.82 -12.85
CA LYS A 481 46.38 20.74 -11.76
C LYS A 481 45.68 20.30 -10.48
N VAL A 482 46.23 19.33 -9.75
CA VAL A 482 45.65 18.84 -8.48
C VAL A 482 46.64 19.00 -7.33
N ASP A 483 46.23 19.65 -6.24
CA ASP A 483 47.05 19.84 -5.05
C ASP A 483 46.32 19.32 -3.79
N PHE A 484 46.91 18.34 -3.12
CA PHE A 484 46.59 17.89 -1.77
C PHE A 484 47.55 18.59 -0.81
N GLN A 485 47.02 19.25 0.22
CA GLN A 485 47.80 19.97 1.22
C GLN A 485 47.39 19.55 2.64
N GLY A 486 48.29 18.88 3.36
CA GLY A 486 48.13 18.43 4.75
C GLY A 486 46.86 17.60 4.98
N VAL A 487 46.52 16.72 4.03
CA VAL A 487 45.22 16.05 4.01
C VAL A 487 45.16 14.95 5.06
N GLY A 488 44.18 15.05 5.97
CA GLY A 488 43.88 14.03 6.97
C GLY A 488 42.48 13.46 6.79
N PHE A 489 42.34 12.13 6.85
CA PHE A 489 41.07 11.45 6.66
C PHE A 489 40.94 10.12 7.42
N SER A 490 39.73 9.84 7.88
CA SER A 490 39.32 8.62 8.59
C SER A 490 37.85 8.31 8.27
N TYR A 491 37.53 7.05 7.94
CA TYR A 491 36.15 6.61 7.65
C TYR A 491 35.27 6.51 8.89
N ASP A 492 35.82 6.08 10.02
CA ASP A 492 35.12 5.82 11.29
C ASP A 492 35.40 6.89 12.35
N GLY A 493 36.23 7.88 12.01
CA GLY A 493 36.72 8.93 12.92
C GLY A 493 37.77 8.47 13.92
N THR A 494 38.13 7.18 13.93
CA THR A 494 39.11 6.62 14.89
C THR A 494 40.38 6.13 14.23
N THR A 495 40.25 5.44 13.09
CA THR A 495 41.36 4.88 12.35
C THR A 495 41.75 5.85 11.25
N LYS A 496 42.91 6.50 11.39
CA LYS A 496 43.44 7.41 10.37
C LYS A 496 43.93 6.61 9.16
N VAL A 497 43.39 6.91 7.98
CA VAL A 497 43.82 6.32 6.71
C VAL A 497 44.83 7.22 6.02
N LEU A 498 44.65 8.54 6.11
CA LEU A 498 45.60 9.56 5.67
C LEU A 498 45.92 10.46 6.86
N ASP A 499 47.20 10.75 7.08
CA ASP A 499 47.69 11.67 8.11
C ASP A 499 48.73 12.60 7.47
N ASP A 500 48.38 13.88 7.34
CA ASP A 500 49.23 14.93 6.77
C ASP A 500 49.75 14.61 5.35
N PHE A 501 48.85 14.22 4.46
CA PHE A 501 49.21 13.83 3.09
C PHE A 501 49.31 15.05 2.15
N ASP A 502 50.48 15.22 1.53
CA ASP A 502 50.77 16.24 0.52
C ASP A 502 51.09 15.61 -0.84
N LEU A 503 50.44 16.10 -1.90
CA LEU A 503 50.70 15.67 -3.27
C LEU A 503 50.34 16.81 -4.24
N SER A 504 51.27 17.19 -5.13
CA SER A 504 51.03 18.14 -6.21
C SER A 504 51.22 17.46 -7.55
N VAL A 505 50.17 17.45 -8.37
CA VAL A 505 50.16 16.85 -9.71
C VAL A 505 50.05 17.96 -10.76
N PRO A 506 51.10 18.18 -11.58
CA PRO A 506 51.05 19.15 -12.66
C PRO A 506 50.12 18.70 -13.80
N PRO A 507 49.58 19.64 -14.59
CA PRO A 507 48.64 19.36 -15.67
C PRO A 507 49.27 18.50 -16.78
N GLY A 508 48.52 17.55 -17.34
CA GLY A 508 48.97 16.64 -18.40
C GLY A 508 49.85 15.47 -17.96
N TYR A 509 50.12 15.33 -16.66
CA TYR A 509 50.86 14.19 -16.13
C TYR A 509 49.92 13.03 -15.76
N THR A 510 50.39 11.80 -15.98
CA THR A 510 49.73 10.58 -15.48
C THR A 510 50.47 10.12 -14.24
N VAL A 511 49.75 10.02 -13.11
CA VAL A 511 50.34 9.63 -11.82
C VAL A 511 49.78 8.26 -11.44
N ALA A 512 50.69 7.31 -11.23
CA ALA A 512 50.36 5.98 -10.72
C ALA A 512 50.52 5.95 -9.20
N LEU A 513 49.45 5.59 -8.47
CA LEU A 513 49.47 5.41 -7.03
C LEU A 513 49.82 3.95 -6.69
N VAL A 514 51.04 3.72 -6.19
CA VAL A 514 51.56 2.37 -5.87
C VAL A 514 51.80 2.23 -4.37
N GLY A 515 51.53 1.05 -3.80
CA GLY A 515 51.86 0.74 -2.41
C GLY A 515 51.17 -0.53 -1.90
N PRO A 516 51.35 -0.91 -0.63
CA PRO A 516 50.69 -2.09 -0.03
C PRO A 516 49.16 -1.93 0.02
N SER A 517 48.42 -3.04 0.02
CA SER A 517 46.97 -3.02 0.24
C SER A 517 46.64 -2.32 1.56
N GLY A 518 45.62 -1.45 1.57
CA GLY A 518 45.27 -0.62 2.73
C GLY A 518 46.06 0.67 2.90
N GLY A 519 47.04 0.97 2.05
CA GLY A 519 47.82 2.23 2.10
C GLY A 519 47.07 3.49 1.63
N GLY A 520 45.74 3.51 1.62
CA GLY A 520 44.94 4.70 1.30
C GLY A 520 44.81 5.07 -0.19
N LYS A 521 45.29 4.25 -1.13
CA LYS A 521 45.22 4.54 -2.59
C LYS A 521 43.79 4.82 -3.08
N THR A 522 42.86 3.91 -2.80
CA THR A 522 41.44 4.08 -3.16
C THR A 522 40.85 5.29 -2.45
N THR A 523 41.26 5.56 -1.21
CA THR A 523 40.80 6.71 -0.42
C THR A 523 41.23 8.04 -1.01
N ILE A 524 42.47 8.16 -1.52
CA ILE A 524 42.94 9.37 -2.23
C ILE A 524 42.05 9.65 -3.44
N VAL A 525 41.70 8.60 -4.19
CA VAL A 525 40.84 8.72 -5.38
C VAL A 525 39.41 9.08 -4.97
N SER A 526 38.86 8.46 -3.94
CA SER A 526 37.52 8.79 -3.44
C SER A 526 37.42 10.22 -2.88
N LEU A 527 38.49 10.74 -2.27
CA LEU A 527 38.57 12.14 -1.87
C LEU A 527 38.68 13.07 -3.08
N LEU A 528 39.47 12.69 -4.09
CA LEU A 528 39.57 13.43 -5.35
C LEU A 528 38.26 13.42 -6.13
N THR A 529 37.46 12.36 -6.08
CA THR A 529 36.13 12.35 -6.72
C THR A 529 35.06 12.97 -5.84
N ARG A 530 35.43 13.54 -4.68
CA ARG A 530 34.54 14.16 -3.70
C ARG A 530 33.41 13.22 -3.24
N GLN A 531 33.67 11.91 -3.23
CA GLN A 531 32.79 10.94 -2.57
C GLN A 531 32.79 11.12 -1.05
N TYR A 532 33.93 11.60 -0.52
CA TYR A 532 34.12 11.99 0.87
C TYR A 532 34.75 13.39 0.96
N LEU A 533 34.58 14.06 2.10
CA LEU A 533 35.31 15.28 2.42
C LEU A 533 36.51 15.00 3.33
N SER A 534 37.63 15.66 3.06
CA SER A 534 38.78 15.61 3.96
C SER A 534 38.45 16.25 5.31
N GLN A 535 38.94 15.67 6.41
CA GLN A 535 38.70 16.17 7.78
C GLN A 535 39.73 17.23 8.18
N LYS A 536 40.94 17.15 7.60
CA LYS A 536 42.02 18.13 7.75
C LYS A 536 42.67 18.41 6.39
N GLY A 537 43.30 19.57 6.27
CA GLY A 537 43.92 20.03 5.03
C GLY A 537 42.91 20.50 3.99
N SER A 538 43.39 20.67 2.76
CA SER A 538 42.61 21.06 1.59
C SER A 538 42.99 20.24 0.36
N ILE A 539 42.03 20.07 -0.55
CA ILE A 539 42.24 19.46 -1.85
C ILE A 539 41.75 20.48 -2.87
N SER A 540 42.60 20.83 -3.83
CA SER A 540 42.26 21.84 -4.84
C SER A 540 42.53 21.34 -6.25
N ILE A 541 41.67 21.75 -7.18
CA ILE A 541 41.80 21.53 -8.63
C ILE A 541 41.91 22.89 -9.31
N ASP A 542 42.97 23.12 -10.07
CA ASP A 542 43.29 24.41 -10.71
C ASP A 542 43.20 25.60 -9.71
N GLY A 543 43.66 25.37 -8.48
CA GLY A 543 43.63 26.37 -7.39
C GLY A 543 42.27 26.57 -6.71
N HIS A 544 41.22 25.86 -7.12
CA HIS A 544 39.90 25.91 -6.49
C HIS A 544 39.73 24.75 -5.50
N ASP A 545 39.46 25.05 -4.22
CA ASP A 545 39.16 24.00 -3.23
C ASP A 545 37.85 23.28 -3.58
N ILE A 546 37.91 21.96 -3.63
CA ILE A 546 36.77 21.09 -4.01
C ILE A 546 35.57 21.24 -3.08
N ARG A 547 35.76 21.74 -1.85
CA ARG A 547 34.67 22.02 -0.87
C ARG A 547 33.81 23.22 -1.26
N HIS A 548 34.34 24.13 -2.07
CA HIS A 548 33.68 25.38 -2.47
C HIS A 548 33.16 25.34 -3.91
N VAL A 549 33.10 24.16 -4.50
CA VAL A 549 32.68 23.93 -5.89
C VAL A 549 31.29 23.29 -5.92
N THR A 550 30.46 23.59 -6.92
CA THR A 550 29.14 22.95 -7.06
C THR A 550 29.25 21.47 -7.47
N GLN A 551 28.55 20.57 -6.78
CA GLN A 551 28.65 19.12 -6.98
C GLN A 551 28.27 18.67 -8.41
N GLN A 552 27.19 19.19 -9.00
CA GLN A 552 26.76 18.84 -10.36
C GLN A 552 27.85 19.12 -11.42
N ARG A 553 28.55 20.26 -11.30
CA ARG A 553 29.63 20.61 -12.22
C ARG A 553 30.88 19.79 -11.96
N TYR A 554 31.15 19.49 -10.68
CA TYR A 554 32.24 18.62 -10.27
C TYR A 554 32.13 17.22 -10.86
N GLU A 555 30.96 16.58 -10.74
CA GLU A 555 30.69 15.23 -11.26
C GLU A 555 30.82 15.16 -12.80
N SER A 556 30.35 16.21 -13.49
CA SER A 556 30.48 16.31 -14.94
C SER A 556 31.94 16.40 -15.41
N CYS A 557 32.81 17.05 -14.63
CA CYS A 557 34.24 17.16 -14.93
C CYS A 557 35.05 15.96 -14.39
N SER A 558 34.65 15.37 -13.26
CA SER A 558 35.33 14.24 -12.64
C SER A 558 35.06 12.91 -13.38
N ALA A 559 33.97 12.82 -14.16
CA ALA A 559 33.73 11.73 -15.10
C ALA A 559 34.86 11.53 -16.14
N CYS A 560 35.76 12.51 -16.30
CA CYS A 560 36.97 12.39 -17.12
C CYS A 560 38.07 11.53 -16.45
N CYS A 561 37.96 11.23 -15.15
CA CYS A 561 38.85 10.32 -14.44
C CYS A 561 38.41 8.87 -14.68
N ILE A 562 38.98 8.22 -15.69
CA ILE A 562 38.67 6.82 -16.04
C ILE A 562 39.17 5.88 -14.92
N PHE A 563 38.23 5.22 -14.23
CA PHE A 563 38.54 4.10 -13.34
C PHE A 563 38.80 2.84 -14.16
N SER A 564 39.99 2.25 -14.00
CA SER A 564 40.24 0.85 -14.36
C SER A 564 40.09 0.01 -13.10
N ASP A 565 39.20 -0.99 -13.14
CA ASP A 565 38.61 -1.74 -12.00
C ASP A 565 39.57 -2.49 -11.04
N SER A 566 40.89 -2.25 -11.10
CA SER A 566 41.86 -2.93 -10.22
C SER A 566 43.04 -2.05 -9.78
N GLU A 567 43.35 -0.96 -10.49
CA GLU A 567 44.40 -0.01 -10.12
C GLU A 567 43.95 1.41 -10.50
N PRO A 568 43.82 2.34 -9.54
CA PRO A 568 43.41 3.69 -9.88
C PRO A 568 44.53 4.41 -10.63
N VAL A 569 44.35 4.57 -11.94
CA VAL A 569 45.21 5.42 -12.78
C VAL A 569 44.53 6.78 -12.89
N LEU A 570 45.16 7.81 -12.33
CA LEU A 570 44.67 9.18 -12.46
C LEU A 570 45.20 9.76 -13.77
N LYS A 571 44.30 9.97 -14.74
CA LYS A 571 44.58 10.69 -15.98
C LYS A 571 43.78 11.99 -16.00
N PHE A 572 44.50 13.12 -15.99
CA PHE A 572 43.90 14.44 -16.10
C PHE A 572 43.98 14.90 -17.56
N CYS A 573 42.87 14.79 -18.30
CA CYS A 573 42.77 15.29 -19.67
C CYS A 573 42.21 16.72 -19.67
N SER A 574 42.66 17.55 -20.62
CA SER A 574 42.05 18.86 -20.87
C SER A 574 40.73 18.70 -21.64
N ASN A 575 39.84 19.70 -21.62
CA ASN A 575 38.55 19.68 -22.33
C ASN A 575 38.65 19.41 -23.85
N GLU A 576 39.84 19.42 -24.45
CA GLU A 576 40.05 19.18 -25.90
C GLU A 576 40.16 17.69 -26.28
N ASP A 577 40.21 16.76 -25.32
CA ASP A 577 40.35 15.31 -25.57
C ASP A 577 39.01 14.52 -25.49
N VAL A 578 37.85 15.19 -25.52
CA VAL A 578 36.49 14.58 -25.50
C VAL A 578 35.73 14.83 -26.80
#